data_AF-A0A2T6DKI7-F1
#
_entry.id   AF-A0A2T6DKI7-F1
#
_cell.length_a   1.000
_cell.length_b   1.000
_cell.length_c   1.000
_cell.angle_alpha   90.00
_cell.angle_beta   90.00
_cell.angle_gamma   90.00
#
_symmetry.space_group_name_H-M   'P 1'
#
loop_
_entity.id
_entity.type
_entity.pdbx_description
1 polymer ?
#
loop_
_entity_poly.entity_id
_entity_poly.type
_entity_poly.pdbx_seq_one_letter_code
_entity_poly.pdbx_strand_id
1 'polypeptide(L)' 'MKNECLRHFVVFGQKHLEFLLREFASYYNTVRPHQGIANRTIGNIIPFPTQAAPPRPEDIQCESKLGGLLRHYSRKAA' A
#
# COMPACT_ATOMS: atom_id res chain seq x y z
N MET A 1 -4.10 9.38 6.49
CA MET A 1 -5.20 8.83 5.66
C MET A 1 -6.21 9.88 5.20
N LYS A 2 -7.17 10.39 6.01
CA LYS A 2 -8.18 11.36 5.51
C LYS A 2 -7.57 12.61 4.85
N ASN A 3 -6.64 13.25 5.54
CA ASN A 3 -6.00 14.48 5.05
C ASN A 3 -5.16 14.25 3.77
N GLU A 4 -4.57 13.06 3.65
CA GLU A 4 -3.74 12.69 2.51
C GLU A 4 -4.59 12.38 1.27
N CYS A 5 -5.72 11.69 1.43
CA CYS A 5 -6.66 11.46 0.35
C CYS A 5 -7.14 12.79 -0.26
N LEU A 6 -7.58 13.73 0.60
CA LEU A 6 -8.07 15.04 0.16
C LEU A 6 -6.97 15.96 -0.37
N ARG A 7 -5.70 15.71 -0.02
CA ARG A 7 -4.55 16.41 -0.61
C ARG A 7 -4.30 16.00 -2.07
N HIS A 8 -4.63 14.76 -2.43
CA HIS A 8 -4.34 14.20 -3.74
C HIS A 8 -5.53 14.23 -4.71
N PHE A 9 -6.77 14.20 -4.20
CA PHE A 9 -7.96 14.11 -5.02
C PHE A 9 -8.96 15.22 -4.71
N VAL A 10 -9.49 15.83 -5.76
CA VAL A 10 -10.76 16.57 -5.70
C VAL A 10 -11.89 15.55 -5.77
N VAL A 11 -12.78 15.58 -4.78
CA VAL A 11 -13.86 14.60 -4.63
C VAL A 11 -15.10 15.07 -5.39
N PHE A 12 -15.54 14.28 -6.37
CA PHE A 12 -16.67 14.59 -7.25
C PHE A 12 -18.03 14.07 -6.75
N GLY A 13 -18.06 13.45 -5.57
CA GLY A 13 -19.28 12.94 -4.95
C GLY A 13 -19.03 11.80 -3.98
N GLN A 14 -20.08 11.35 -3.30
CA GLN A 14 -20.01 10.34 -2.25
C GLN A 14 -19.43 9.00 -2.74
N LYS A 15 -19.92 8.48 -3.87
CA LYS A 15 -19.41 7.21 -4.43
C LYS A 15 -17.92 7.27 -4.75
N HIS A 16 -17.44 8.41 -5.27
CA HIS A 16 -16.03 8.62 -5.53
C HIS A 16 -15.24 8.64 -4.22
N LEU A 17 -15.73 9.35 -3.19
CA LEU A 17 -15.11 9.38 -1.88
C LEU A 17 -15.03 7.99 -1.24
N GLU A 18 -16.11 7.21 -1.29
CA GLU A 18 -16.17 5.85 -0.75
C GLU A 18 -15.14 4.94 -1.44
N PHE A 19 -15.04 5.02 -2.77
CA PHE A 19 -14.01 4.28 -3.52
C PHE A 19 -12.60 4.67 -3.07
N LEU A 20 -12.29 5.97 -3.00
CA LEU A 20 -10.97 6.44 -2.55
C LEU A 20 -10.67 5.97 -1.13
N LEU A 21 -11.60 6.17 -0.20
CA LEU A 21 -11.42 5.77 1.20
C LEU A 21 -11.21 4.27 1.33
N ARG A 22 -11.91 3.44 0.54
CA ARG A 22 -11.71 2.00 0.52
C ARG A 22 -10.30 1.62 0.06
N GLU A 23 -9.84 2.17 -1.05
CA GLU A 23 -8.49 1.87 -1.57
C GLU A 23 -7.39 2.36 -0.62
N PHE A 24 -7.54 3.57 -0.06
CA PHE A 24 -6.61 4.07 0.95
C PHE A 24 -6.64 3.20 2.22
N ALA A 25 -7.81 2.81 2.72
CA ALA A 25 -7.91 2.02 3.95
C ALA A 25 -7.27 0.65 3.78
N SER A 26 -7.57 0.00 2.65
CA SER A 26 -6.97 -1.28 2.28
C SER A 26 -5.44 -1.16 2.26
N TYR A 27 -4.89 -0.20 1.49
CA TYR A 27 -3.46 -0.02 1.39
C TYR A 27 -2.79 0.30 2.73
N TYR A 28 -3.36 1.25 3.49
CA TYR A 28 -2.78 1.65 4.76
C TYR A 28 -2.76 0.48 5.76
N ASN A 29 -3.84 -0.28 5.84
CA ASN A 29 -3.97 -1.32 6.87
C ASN A 29 -3.24 -2.62 6.51
N THR A 30 -3.09 -2.96 5.23
CA THR A 30 -2.53 -4.27 4.81
C THR A 30 -1.18 -4.20 4.12
N VAL A 31 -0.76 -3.02 3.66
CA VAL A 31 0.49 -2.84 2.91
C VAL A 31 1.49 -1.97 3.65
N ARG A 32 1.04 -0.83 4.20
CA ARG A 32 1.95 0.13 4.82
C ARG A 32 2.33 -0.33 6.23
N PRO A 33 3.63 -0.44 6.57
CA PRO A 33 4.03 -0.74 7.93
C PRO A 33 3.72 0.44 8.87
N HIS A 34 3.30 0.12 10.09
CA HIS A 34 2.96 1.09 11.11
C HIS A 34 3.96 1.02 12.27
N GLN A 35 4.66 2.13 12.52
CA GLN A 35 5.65 2.22 13.60
C GLN A 35 5.06 1.90 14.98
N GLY A 36 3.81 2.31 15.23
CA GLY A 36 3.10 2.02 16.49
C GLY A 36 2.83 0.55 16.77
N ILE A 37 3.03 -0.35 15.79
CA ILE A 37 2.90 -1.81 15.96
C ILE A 37 4.15 -2.53 15.44
N ALA A 38 5.33 -2.04 15.83
CA ALA A 38 6.62 -2.63 15.48
C ALA A 38 6.84 -2.79 13.96
N ASN A 39 6.43 -1.78 13.19
CA ASN A 39 6.49 -1.77 11.72
C ASN A 39 5.75 -2.93 11.05
N ARG A 40 4.71 -3.47 11.70
CA ARG A 40 3.79 -4.43 11.09
C ARG A 40 2.64 -3.73 10.39
N THR A 41 1.93 -4.43 9.51
CA THR A 41 0.62 -3.98 9.04
C THR A 41 -0.47 -4.55 9.94
N ILE A 42 -1.66 -3.96 9.93
CA ILE A 42 -2.77 -4.34 10.80
C ILE A 42 -3.43 -5.64 10.33
N GLY A 43 -3.63 -5.79 9.01
CA GLY A 43 -4.38 -6.91 8.43
C GLY A 43 -3.53 -8.05 7.86
N ASN A 44 -2.22 -7.86 7.73
CA ASN A 44 -1.33 -8.90 7.21
C ASN A 44 0.07 -8.77 7.82
N ILE A 45 0.59 -9.84 8.41
CA ILE A 45 2.00 -9.84 8.81
C ILE A 45 2.81 -10.06 7.53
N ILE A 46 3.18 -8.97 6.86
CA ILE A 46 4.24 -9.04 5.85
C ILE A 46 5.50 -9.43 6.63
N PRO A 47 6.07 -10.62 6.39
CA PRO A 47 7.27 -11.04 7.10
C PRO A 47 8.36 -10.01 6.83
N PHE A 48 9.11 -9.64 7.87
CA PHE A 48 10.35 -8.91 7.63
C PHE A 48 11.19 -9.71 6.65
N PRO A 49 11.80 -9.05 5.64
CA PRO A 49 12.64 -9.75 4.70
C PRO A 49 13.71 -10.53 5.47
N THR A 50 13.70 -11.86 5.31
CA THR A 50 14.83 -12.71 5.68
C THR A 50 16.07 -12.17 4.96
N GLN A 51 17.27 -12.38 5.50
CA GLN A 51 18.56 -11.98 4.89
C GLN A 51 18.84 -12.69 3.56
N ALA A 52 17.96 -12.52 2.58
CA ALA A 52 18.09 -13.02 1.23
C ALA A 52 18.89 -12.01 0.41
N ALA A 53 19.67 -12.52 -0.55
CA ALA A 53 20.34 -11.68 -1.53
C ALA A 53 19.34 -10.69 -2.17
N PRO A 54 19.77 -9.45 -2.49
CA PRO A 54 18.90 -8.47 -3.13
C PRO A 54 18.27 -9.04 -4.41
N PRO A 55 16.98 -8.79 -4.66
CA PRO A 55 16.31 -9.32 -5.84
C PRO A 55 16.88 -8.64 -7.09
N ARG A 56 16.90 -9.35 -8.22
CA ARG A 56 17.18 -8.71 -9.50
C ARG A 56 15.96 -7.89 -9.92
N PRO A 57 16.11 -6.84 -10.74
CA PRO A 57 14.98 -6.00 -11.16
C PRO A 57 13.80 -6.79 -11.76
N GLU A 58 14.08 -7.86 -12.50
CA GLU A 58 13.09 -8.75 -13.11
C GLU A 58 12.26 -9.56 -12.09
N ASP A 59 12.80 -9.75 -10.88
CA ASP A 59 12.16 -10.46 -9.78
C ASP A 59 11.24 -9.54 -8.97
N ILE A 60 11.20 -8.23 -9.26
CA ILE A 60 10.38 -7.24 -8.57
C ILE A 60 9.10 -6.99 -9.37
N GLN A 61 7.95 -7.01 -8.68
CA GLN A 61 6.68 -6.57 -9.23
C GLN A 61 6.16 -5.35 -8.46
N CYS A 62 5.44 -4.48 -9.17
CA CYS A 62 4.81 -3.30 -8.59
C CYS A 62 3.30 -3.37 -8.80
N GLU A 63 2.55 -3.44 -7.71
CA GLU A 63 1.11 -3.21 -7.73
C GLU A 63 0.86 -1.73 -7.51
N SER A 64 0.12 -1.10 -8.42
CA SER A 64 -0.22 0.32 -8.35
C SER A 64 -1.71 0.54 -8.34
N LYS A 65 -2.18 1.45 -7.49
CA LYS A 65 -3.58 1.87 -7.41
C LYS A 65 -3.70 3.39 -7.44
N LEU A 66 -4.92 3.87 -7.72
CA LEU A 66 -5.27 5.29 -7.75
C LEU A 66 -4.32 6.13 -8.63
N GLY A 67 -4.11 5.68 -9.88
CA GLY A 67 -3.24 6.37 -10.84
C GLY A 67 -1.75 6.32 -10.48
N GLY A 68 -1.32 5.36 -9.66
CA GLY A 68 0.08 5.21 -9.25
C GLY A 68 0.45 5.96 -7.98
N LEU A 69 -0.52 6.59 -7.31
CA LEU A 69 -0.29 7.22 -6.02
C LEU A 69 0.07 6.19 -4.94
N LEU A 70 -0.65 5.08 -4.92
CA LEU A 70 -0.40 3.98 -4.01
C LEU A 70 0.40 2.92 -4.77
N ARG A 71 1.63 2.63 -4.31
CA ARG A 71 2.52 1.66 -4.94
C ARG A 71 3.05 0.68 -3.91
N HIS A 72 2.85 -0.60 -4.17
CA HIS A 72 3.44 -1.67 -3.41
C HIS A 72 4.46 -2.40 -4.27
N TYR A 73 5.64 -2.67 -3.72
CA TYR A 73 6.66 -3.47 -4.38
C TYR A 73 6.82 -4.78 -3.61
N SER A 74 6.78 -5.88 -4.34
CA SER A 74 7.01 -7.22 -3.80
C SER A 74 7.93 -8.00 -4.73
N ARG A 75 8.55 -9.06 -4.19
CA ARG A 75 9.21 -10.06 -5.03
C ARG A 75 8.13 -10.93 -5.67
N LYS A 76 8.32 -11.31 -6.93
CA LYS A 76 7.52 -12.37 -7.55
C LYS A 76 7.71 -13.63 -6.71
N ALA A 77 6.61 -14.29 -6.35
CA ALA A 77 6.69 -15.63 -5.79
C ALA A 77 7.22 -16.57 -6.89
N ALA A 78 8.18 -17.42 -6.52
CA ALA A 78 8.67 -18.49 -7.39
C ALA A 78 7.59 -19.56 -7.61
#